data_AF-A0A561EN32-F1
#
_entry.id   AF-A0A561EN32-F1
#
_cell.length_a   1.000
_cell.length_b   1.000
_cell.length_c   1.000
_cell.angle_alpha   90.00
_cell.angle_beta   90.00
_cell.angle_gamma   90.00
#
_symmetry.space_group_name_H-M   'P 1'
#
loop_
_entity.id
_entity.type
_entity.pdbx_description
1 polymer ?
#
loop_
_entity_poly.entity_id
_entity_poly.type
_entity_poly.pdbx_seq_one_letter_code
_entity_poly.pdbx_strand_id
1 'polypeptide(L)'
;MGARISNVQREARELGRLRTGWSVPHKDPGKRPVPVKSETWVLTSHARHYLDEAAEVWGGTVEPWQPQGSGPEQYRVVTERRSIDALLPPGDPLSQYNEMWNAGGCLRRCDGETEQLTRKSCLCARQFGPDWHLQPKGVVCSVTSRLRVVLPDMPDMGTWRAETHSFYAASEWGGTVDMVLSGTGGRGLIPVTLRIEQRKRVANGQTKNFPVVAVELRGVTPRQALTGPLPTAVALDPSAAPRLALEAARTDWVAEAACALTIDDLQDTWRRAFRAGELTDALAALLKARCEEVEAESVRPARRTAEPQPVPDEDGAIDAEVIEEIDDPGWPDDPDATG
;
A
#
# COMPACT_ATOMS: atom_id res chain seq x y z
N MET A 1 20.06 23.34 -5.13
CA MET A 1 20.23 22.15 -4.27
C MET A 1 21.69 22.07 -3.86
N GLY A 2 21.99 21.92 -2.57
CA GLY A 2 23.38 21.77 -2.12
C GLY A 2 23.97 20.42 -2.52
N ALA A 3 25.27 20.37 -2.83
CA ALA A 3 25.97 19.13 -3.12
C ALA A 3 25.87 18.16 -1.92
N ARG A 4 25.76 16.87 -2.22
CA ARG A 4 25.73 15.77 -1.25
C ARG A 4 26.65 14.67 -1.75
N ILE A 5 27.27 13.94 -0.82
CA ILE A 5 28.08 12.77 -1.13
C ILE A 5 27.18 11.71 -1.78
N SER A 6 27.56 11.21 -2.94
CA SER A 6 26.77 10.26 -3.75
C SER A 6 27.14 8.80 -3.50
N ASN A 7 28.34 8.51 -2.99
CA ASN A 7 28.84 7.16 -2.71
C ASN A 7 28.55 6.68 -1.28
N VAL A 8 27.70 7.39 -0.53
CA VAL A 8 27.27 6.99 0.81
C VAL A 8 25.76 6.79 0.78
N GLN A 9 25.30 5.65 1.29
CA GLN A 9 23.89 5.38 1.49
C GLN A 9 23.31 6.43 2.45
N ARG A 10 22.30 7.17 1.98
CA ARG A 10 21.63 8.19 2.78
C ARG A 10 20.64 7.49 3.69
N GLU A 11 20.80 7.67 4.99
CA GLU A 11 19.87 7.13 5.98
C GLU A 11 19.49 8.21 6.99
N ALA A 12 18.21 8.22 7.37
CA ALA A 12 17.76 9.00 8.51
C ALA A 12 18.30 8.39 9.80
N ARG A 13 18.58 9.23 10.79
CA ARG A 13 19.08 8.79 12.11
C ARG A 13 18.07 7.83 12.77
N GLU A 14 18.57 6.73 13.34
CA GLU A 14 17.77 5.84 14.22
C GLU A 14 17.61 6.52 15.58
N LEU A 15 16.36 6.85 15.95
CA LEU A 15 16.02 7.46 17.23
C LEU A 15 15.83 6.41 18.33
N GLY A 16 15.37 5.22 17.95
CA GLY A 16 15.11 4.12 18.86
C GLY A 16 14.59 2.87 18.15
N ARG A 17 14.21 1.88 18.95
CA ARG A 17 13.73 0.58 18.46
C ARG A 17 12.39 0.21 19.06
N LEU A 18 11.55 -0.38 18.22
CA LEU A 18 10.25 -0.96 18.55
C LEU A 18 10.42 -2.47 18.71
N ARG A 19 10.17 -2.98 19.92
CA ARG A 19 10.36 -4.39 20.28
C ARG A 19 9.06 -5.01 20.76
N THR A 20 8.95 -6.32 20.61
CA THR A 20 7.79 -7.14 21.05
C THR A 20 8.06 -7.89 22.36
N GLY A 21 9.13 -7.54 23.07
CA GLY A 21 9.56 -8.21 24.29
C GLY A 21 10.95 -7.76 24.76
N TRP A 22 11.40 -8.33 25.88
CA TRP A 22 12.71 -8.10 26.48
C TRP A 22 13.27 -9.38 27.08
N SER A 23 14.54 -9.40 27.48
CA SER A 23 15.15 -10.55 28.18
C SER A 23 15.29 -10.22 29.67
N VAL A 24 15.08 -11.21 30.53
CA VAL A 24 15.40 -11.13 31.97
C VAL A 24 16.54 -12.09 32.30
N PRO A 25 17.41 -11.77 33.28
CA PRO A 25 18.44 -12.69 33.74
C PRO A 25 17.83 -14.05 34.14
N HIS A 26 18.52 -15.13 33.78
CA HIS A 26 18.12 -16.45 34.23
C HIS A 26 18.41 -16.61 35.72
N LYS A 27 17.58 -17.36 36.45
CA LYS A 27 17.78 -17.63 37.89
C LYS A 27 19.15 -18.26 38.16
N ASP A 28 19.54 -19.24 37.34
CA ASP A 28 20.90 -19.80 37.30
C ASP A 28 21.86 -18.87 36.51
N PRO A 29 22.94 -18.35 37.13
CA PRO A 29 23.86 -17.39 36.50
C PRO A 29 24.61 -17.92 35.26
N GLY A 30 24.76 -19.25 35.15
CA GLY A 30 25.43 -19.89 34.02
C GLY A 30 24.55 -20.13 32.80
N LYS A 31 23.25 -19.82 32.86
CA LYS A 31 22.29 -20.07 31.77
C LYS A 31 21.93 -18.79 31.02
N ARG A 32 21.49 -18.95 29.77
CA ARG A 32 21.10 -17.83 28.90
C ARG A 32 19.89 -17.09 29.49
N PRO A 33 19.84 -15.74 29.36
CA PRO A 33 18.68 -14.94 29.73
C PRO A 33 17.38 -15.48 29.16
N VAL A 34 16.30 -15.36 29.94
CA VAL A 34 14.97 -15.84 29.56
C VAL A 34 14.26 -14.74 28.77
N PRO A 35 13.79 -15.01 27.54
CA PRO A 35 13.02 -14.04 26.79
C PRO A 35 11.60 -13.91 27.37
N VAL A 36 11.18 -12.68 27.61
CA VAL A 36 9.83 -12.26 28.02
C VAL A 36 9.14 -11.64 26.82
N LYS A 37 7.96 -12.16 26.48
CA LYS A 37 7.12 -11.61 25.41
C LYS A 37 6.25 -10.51 26.00
N SER A 38 6.17 -9.38 25.30
CA SER A 38 5.25 -8.31 25.65
C SER A 38 3.95 -8.45 24.86
N GLU A 39 2.82 -8.09 25.49
CA GLU A 39 1.55 -7.96 24.78
C GLU A 39 1.45 -6.65 24.01
N THR A 40 2.14 -5.61 24.49
CA THR A 40 2.20 -4.25 23.97
C THR A 40 3.61 -3.92 23.50
N TRP A 41 3.79 -2.74 22.90
CA TRP A 41 5.08 -2.33 22.37
C TRP A 41 6.08 -2.00 23.47
N VAL A 42 7.35 -2.34 23.22
CA VAL A 42 8.47 -1.93 24.06
C VAL A 42 9.36 -1.01 23.24
N LEU A 43 9.35 0.28 23.58
CA LEU A 43 10.20 1.29 22.96
C LEU A 43 11.52 1.37 23.73
N THR A 44 12.63 1.44 22.99
CA THR A 44 13.97 1.56 23.58
C THR A 44 14.76 2.64 22.87
N SER A 45 15.47 3.48 23.63
CA SER A 45 16.34 4.53 23.08
C SER A 45 17.47 4.85 24.06
N HIS A 46 18.56 5.42 23.55
CA HIS A 46 19.61 6.02 24.37
C HIS A 46 19.18 7.37 24.98
N ALA A 47 18.22 8.04 24.34
CA ALA A 47 17.73 9.34 24.78
C ALA A 47 16.42 9.17 25.57
N ARG A 48 16.45 9.52 26.86
CA ARG A 48 15.31 9.39 27.76
C ARG A 48 14.09 10.21 27.32
N HIS A 49 14.31 11.44 26.84
CA HIS A 49 13.22 12.35 26.45
C HIS A 49 12.33 11.81 25.34
N TYR A 50 12.85 10.98 24.42
CA TYR A 50 11.99 10.30 23.44
C TYR A 50 11.05 9.30 24.13
N LEU A 51 11.50 8.63 25.18
CA LEU A 51 10.67 7.65 25.88
C LEU A 51 9.69 8.30 26.86
N ASP A 52 10.05 9.47 27.41
CA ASP A 52 9.12 10.28 28.20
C ASP A 52 7.92 10.68 27.32
N GLU A 53 8.15 11.19 26.09
CA GLU A 53 7.07 11.48 25.13
C GLU A 53 6.28 10.23 24.74
N ALA A 54 6.96 9.11 24.46
CA ALA A 54 6.28 7.85 24.16
C ALA A 54 5.36 7.39 25.30
N ALA A 55 5.74 7.63 26.56
CA ALA A 55 4.92 7.32 27.71
C ALA A 55 3.69 8.24 27.81
N GLU A 56 3.82 9.51 27.41
CA GLU A 56 2.68 10.44 27.33
C GLU A 56 1.69 10.02 26.23
N VAL A 57 2.17 9.65 25.04
CA VAL A 57 1.32 9.30 23.89
C VAL A 57 0.68 7.91 24.04
N TRP A 58 1.45 6.90 24.47
CA TRP A 58 1.03 5.49 24.47
C TRP A 58 0.93 4.86 25.87
N GLY A 59 1.10 5.64 26.94
CA GLY A 59 1.08 5.16 28.31
C GLY A 59 2.35 4.39 28.71
N GLY A 60 2.40 3.95 29.96
CA GLY A 60 3.52 3.19 30.52
C GLY A 60 4.46 4.02 31.39
N THR A 61 5.58 3.41 31.78
CA THR A 61 6.59 4.04 32.66
C THR A 61 7.99 3.86 32.09
N VAL A 62 8.73 4.96 31.99
CA VAL A 62 10.12 4.95 31.53
C VAL A 62 11.03 4.45 32.63
N GLU A 63 11.85 3.45 32.31
CA GLU A 63 12.84 2.91 33.23
C GLU A 63 14.21 2.74 32.56
N PRO A 64 15.31 2.82 33.33
CA PRO A 64 16.63 2.42 32.87
C PRO A 64 16.62 0.96 32.41
N TRP A 65 17.30 0.68 31.30
CA TRP A 65 17.31 -0.64 30.70
C TRP A 65 18.67 -0.99 30.11
N GLN A 66 19.20 -2.12 30.55
CA GLN A 66 20.40 -2.70 29.97
C GLN A 66 20.02 -3.78 28.93
N PRO A 67 20.31 -3.58 27.64
CA PRO A 67 20.11 -4.61 26.63
C PRO A 67 20.99 -5.83 26.91
N GLN A 68 20.54 -7.00 26.46
CA GLN A 68 21.31 -8.23 26.59
C GLN A 68 22.68 -8.10 25.88
N GLY A 69 23.77 -8.37 26.62
CA GLY A 69 25.15 -8.25 26.13
C GLY A 69 25.87 -7.03 26.69
N SER A 70 27.01 -6.68 26.08
CA SER A 70 27.85 -5.52 26.46
C SER A 70 27.41 -4.22 25.78
N GLY A 71 26.11 -4.07 25.50
CA GLY A 71 25.58 -2.83 24.92
C GLY A 71 25.65 -1.66 25.89
N PRO A 72 25.58 -0.40 25.42
CA PRO A 72 25.47 0.73 26.33
C PRO A 72 24.14 0.70 27.08
N GLU A 73 24.11 1.29 28.27
CA GLU A 73 22.85 1.54 28.98
C GLU A 73 21.89 2.36 28.09
N GLN A 74 20.62 1.99 28.16
CA GLN A 74 19.52 2.58 27.43
C GLN A 74 18.37 2.86 28.40
N TYR A 75 17.30 3.44 27.87
CA TYR A 75 16.02 3.52 28.55
C TYR A 75 15.03 2.62 27.80
N ARG A 76 13.98 2.19 28.50
CA ARG A 76 12.82 1.57 27.87
C ARG A 76 11.52 2.12 28.43
N VAL A 77 10.47 2.02 27.63
CA VAL A 77 9.08 2.12 28.07
C VAL A 77 8.30 0.96 27.48
N VAL A 78 7.55 0.26 28.33
CA VAL A 78 6.55 -0.72 27.91
C VAL A 78 5.22 0.03 27.83
N THR A 79 4.67 0.15 26.62
CA THR A 79 3.46 0.93 26.38
C THR A 79 2.22 0.21 26.89
N GLU A 80 1.10 0.92 27.01
CA GLU A 80 -0.21 0.32 27.31
C GLU A 80 -0.97 -0.07 26.03
N ARG A 81 -0.50 0.39 24.87
CA ARG A 81 -1.12 0.14 23.56
C ARG A 81 -0.44 -0.99 22.77
N ARG A 82 -1.27 -1.84 22.15
CA ARG A 82 -0.81 -2.90 21.23
C ARG A 82 -0.57 -2.40 19.80
N SER A 83 -1.03 -1.20 19.49
CA SER A 83 -0.89 -0.56 18.17
C SER A 83 -0.21 0.80 18.30
N ILE A 84 0.65 1.11 17.34
CA ILE A 84 1.32 2.39 17.19
C ILE A 84 1.09 2.88 15.77
N ASP A 85 0.66 4.13 15.64
CA ASP A 85 0.55 4.79 14.35
C ASP A 85 1.91 5.29 13.89
N ALA A 86 2.22 5.08 12.62
CA ALA A 86 3.51 5.35 12.04
C ALA A 86 3.39 5.72 10.56
N LEU A 87 4.51 6.15 9.97
CA LEU A 87 4.64 6.42 8.54
C LEU A 87 5.77 5.58 7.97
N LEU A 88 5.55 4.98 6.81
CA LEU A 88 6.64 4.44 6.01
C LEU A 88 7.36 5.61 5.31
N PRO A 89 8.68 5.77 5.50
CA PRO A 89 9.45 6.77 4.80
C PRO A 89 9.55 6.45 3.30
N PRO A 90 9.86 7.45 2.44
CA PRO A 90 10.12 7.23 1.03
C PRO A 90 11.37 6.35 0.81
N GLY A 91 11.43 5.70 -0.34
CA GLY A 91 12.41 4.65 -0.64
C GLY A 91 11.99 3.31 -0.04
N ASP A 92 12.92 2.37 0.06
CA ASP A 92 12.67 1.07 0.67
C ASP A 92 12.88 1.12 2.21
N PRO A 93 11.80 1.06 3.02
CA PRO A 93 11.90 1.10 4.46
C PRO A 93 12.29 -0.26 5.06
N LEU A 94 12.28 -1.33 4.27
CA LEU A 94 12.42 -2.69 4.73
C LEU A 94 13.80 -3.25 4.37
N SER A 95 14.45 -3.87 5.35
CA SER A 95 15.70 -4.61 5.15
C SER A 95 15.53 -6.02 5.67
N GLN A 96 15.65 -7.01 4.79
CA GLN A 96 15.49 -8.42 5.15
C GLN A 96 16.69 -9.24 4.73
N TYR A 97 17.22 -10.04 5.66
CA TYR A 97 18.27 -11.00 5.37
C TYR A 97 18.15 -12.23 6.27
N ASN A 98 18.61 -13.37 5.77
CA ASN A 98 18.90 -14.56 6.56
C ASN A 98 20.28 -14.40 7.18
N GLU A 99 20.34 -14.05 8.47
CA GLU A 99 21.58 -13.69 9.15
C GLU A 99 22.02 -14.77 10.15
N MET A 100 23.31 -15.09 10.16
CA MET A 100 23.91 -15.91 11.22
C MET A 100 24.85 -15.05 12.05
N TRP A 101 24.53 -14.91 13.34
CA TRP A 101 25.32 -14.12 14.29
C TRP A 101 26.02 -15.02 15.30
N ASN A 102 27.25 -14.67 15.66
CA ASN A 102 27.97 -15.20 16.82
C ASN A 102 28.51 -14.04 17.67
N ALA A 103 29.29 -14.37 18.71
CA ALA A 103 29.91 -13.36 19.58
C ALA A 103 30.89 -12.41 18.84
N GLY A 104 31.46 -12.84 17.71
CA GLY A 104 32.37 -12.07 16.87
C GLY A 104 31.70 -11.25 15.76
N GLY A 105 30.37 -11.32 15.62
CA GLY A 105 29.61 -10.53 14.66
C GLY A 105 28.77 -11.36 13.68
N CYS A 106 28.43 -10.74 12.55
CA CYS A 106 27.63 -11.37 11.50
C CYS A 106 28.53 -12.28 10.66
N LEU A 107 28.35 -13.59 10.80
CA LEU A 107 29.09 -14.60 10.05
C LEU A 107 28.55 -14.80 8.64
N ARG A 108 27.23 -14.62 8.46
CA ARG A 108 26.53 -14.81 7.18
C ARG A 108 25.39 -13.81 7.08
N ARG A 109 25.20 -13.25 5.89
CA ARG A 109 24.03 -12.45 5.55
C ARG A 109 23.57 -12.84 4.15
N CYS A 110 22.47 -13.58 4.02
CA CYS A 110 21.91 -13.89 2.71
C CYS A 110 20.62 -13.14 2.42
N ASP A 111 20.37 -12.86 1.15
CA ASP A 111 19.03 -12.47 0.63
C ASP A 111 18.14 -13.68 0.30
N GLY A 112 18.69 -14.90 0.32
CA GLY A 112 18.00 -16.14 -0.04
C GLY A 112 18.71 -16.89 -1.16
N GLU A 113 19.41 -16.15 -2.02
CA GLU A 113 20.15 -16.69 -3.17
C GLU A 113 21.65 -16.47 -3.03
N THR A 114 22.05 -15.27 -2.58
CA THR A 114 23.43 -14.82 -2.45
C THR A 114 23.76 -14.45 -1.00
N GLU A 115 24.95 -14.87 -0.55
CA GLU A 115 25.56 -14.44 0.70
C GLU A 115 26.37 -13.17 0.46
N GLN A 116 25.96 -12.09 1.11
CA GLN A 116 26.39 -10.71 0.83
C GLN A 116 27.80 -10.38 1.32
N LEU A 117 28.33 -11.07 2.34
CA LEU A 117 29.67 -10.79 2.87
C LEU A 117 30.78 -11.37 1.97
N THR A 118 30.56 -12.56 1.43
CA THR A 118 31.53 -13.31 0.59
C THR A 118 31.15 -13.34 -0.88
N ARG A 119 29.95 -12.87 -1.24
CA ARG A 119 29.37 -12.88 -2.60
C ARG A 119 29.29 -14.27 -3.22
N LYS A 120 29.04 -15.29 -2.39
CA LYS A 120 28.86 -16.70 -2.79
C LYS A 120 27.39 -17.08 -2.71
N SER A 121 27.03 -18.28 -3.18
CA SER A 121 25.67 -18.78 -3.03
C SER A 121 25.26 -18.89 -1.55
N CYS A 122 23.98 -18.62 -1.28
CA CYS A 122 23.47 -18.67 0.08
C CYS A 122 23.49 -20.10 0.63
N LEU A 123 24.16 -20.27 1.78
CA LEU A 123 24.30 -21.56 2.43
C LEU A 123 23.09 -21.94 3.30
N CYS A 124 22.26 -20.98 3.72
CA CYS A 124 21.19 -21.21 4.71
C CYS A 124 20.17 -22.24 4.20
N ALA A 125 19.56 -22.00 3.04
CA ALA A 125 18.60 -22.92 2.43
C ALA A 125 19.29 -24.10 1.73
N ARG A 126 20.43 -23.85 1.07
CA ARG A 126 21.15 -24.89 0.31
C ARG A 126 21.62 -26.05 1.19
N GLN A 127 22.12 -25.77 2.39
CA GLN A 127 22.65 -26.80 3.28
C GLN A 127 21.55 -27.52 4.08
N PHE A 128 20.48 -26.82 4.45
CA PHE A 128 19.46 -27.31 5.38
C PHE A 128 18.09 -27.60 4.73
N GLY A 129 17.96 -27.41 3.43
CA GLY A 129 16.72 -27.63 2.68
C GLY A 129 15.69 -26.51 2.85
N PRO A 130 14.47 -26.69 2.32
CA PRO A 130 13.39 -25.68 2.38
C PRO A 130 12.93 -25.36 3.82
N ASP A 131 13.03 -26.34 4.71
CA ASP A 131 12.64 -26.23 6.12
C ASP A 131 13.75 -25.71 7.04
N TRP A 132 14.80 -25.10 6.47
CA TRP A 132 15.92 -24.53 7.24
C TRP A 132 15.43 -23.59 8.36
N HIS A 133 14.32 -22.87 8.14
CA HIS A 133 13.74 -21.93 9.10
C HIS A 133 13.16 -22.61 10.36
N LEU A 134 12.97 -23.93 10.36
CA LEU A 134 12.53 -24.71 11.51
C LEU A 134 13.70 -25.20 12.40
N GLN A 135 14.94 -25.04 11.93
CA GLN A 135 16.12 -25.47 12.66
C GLN A 135 16.33 -24.64 13.93
N PRO A 136 17.00 -25.20 14.96
CA PRO A 136 17.27 -24.47 16.19
C PRO A 136 18.08 -23.19 15.96
N LYS A 137 17.75 -22.13 16.69
CA LYS A 137 18.49 -20.86 16.64
C LYS A 137 19.98 -21.10 16.93
N GLY A 138 20.83 -20.56 16.06
CA GLY A 138 22.29 -20.66 16.18
C GLY A 138 22.91 -21.84 15.41
N VAL A 139 22.11 -22.76 14.86
CA VAL A 139 22.59 -23.83 13.96
C VAL A 139 22.63 -23.35 12.51
N VAL A 140 21.58 -22.65 12.09
CA VAL A 140 21.46 -22.02 10.78
C VAL A 140 21.14 -20.53 10.95
N CYS A 141 21.17 -19.81 9.84
CA CYS A 141 20.75 -18.42 9.73
C CYS A 141 19.36 -18.22 10.33
N SER A 142 19.07 -17.02 10.82
CA SER A 142 17.72 -16.60 11.24
C SER A 142 17.24 -15.54 10.27
N VAL A 143 15.99 -15.66 9.82
CA VAL A 143 15.34 -14.56 9.10
C VAL A 143 15.35 -13.34 10.01
N THR A 144 15.79 -12.19 9.50
CA THR A 144 15.82 -10.95 10.24
C THR A 144 15.28 -9.84 9.35
N SER A 145 14.13 -9.31 9.74
CA SER A 145 13.46 -8.21 9.05
C SER A 145 13.49 -6.97 9.92
N ARG A 146 13.94 -5.87 9.32
CA ARG A 146 14.07 -4.56 9.96
C ARG A 146 13.26 -3.56 9.16
N LEU A 147 12.19 -3.07 9.75
CA LEU A 147 11.31 -2.06 9.16
C LEU A 147 11.60 -0.72 9.82
N ARG A 148 11.96 0.27 9.00
CA ARG A 148 12.13 1.66 9.43
C ARG A 148 10.81 2.40 9.29
N VAL A 149 10.39 3.06 10.35
CA VAL A 149 9.17 3.88 10.36
C VAL A 149 9.45 5.24 10.98
N VAL A 150 8.67 6.24 10.61
CA VAL A 150 8.64 7.54 11.29
C VAL A 150 7.43 7.54 12.22
N LEU A 151 7.59 8.02 13.44
CA LEU A 151 6.49 8.15 14.40
C LEU A 151 6.05 9.62 14.43
N PRO A 152 4.87 9.97 13.90
CA PRO A 152 4.47 11.37 13.71
C PRO A 152 4.22 12.11 15.03
N ASP A 153 3.82 11.40 16.08
CA ASP A 153 3.53 11.96 17.40
C ASP A 153 4.78 12.03 18.31
N MET A 154 5.97 11.76 17.77
CA MET A 154 7.22 11.72 18.52
C MET A 154 8.12 12.89 18.17
N PRO A 155 9.04 13.29 19.07
CA PRO A 155 9.94 14.40 18.80
C PRO A 155 11.05 13.97 17.83
N ASP A 156 11.62 14.96 17.14
CA ASP A 156 12.76 14.83 16.23
C ASP A 156 12.43 14.15 14.88
N MET A 157 13.26 14.43 13.87
CA MET A 157 13.07 13.93 12.51
C MET A 157 14.04 12.77 12.26
N GLY A 158 13.55 11.55 12.46
CA GLY A 158 14.34 10.33 12.31
C GLY A 158 13.47 9.10 12.16
N THR A 159 14.09 7.92 12.27
CA THR A 159 13.40 6.64 12.12
C THR A 159 13.46 5.81 13.40
N TRP A 160 12.40 5.06 13.62
CA TRP A 160 12.30 4.01 14.60
C TRP A 160 12.38 2.66 13.88
N ARG A 161 13.11 1.72 14.48
CA ARG A 161 13.31 0.41 13.87
C ARG A 161 12.48 -0.66 14.56
N ALA A 162 11.49 -1.20 13.85
CA ALA A 162 10.83 -2.45 14.24
C ALA A 162 11.65 -3.63 13.70
N GLU A 163 11.94 -4.61 14.57
CA GLU A 163 12.74 -5.79 14.20
C GLU A 163 11.99 -7.07 14.56
N THR A 164 11.95 -8.01 13.60
CA THR A 164 11.38 -9.34 13.81
C THR A 164 12.32 -10.41 13.27
N HIS A 165 12.35 -11.54 13.98
CA HIS A 165 13.09 -12.74 13.54
C HIS A 165 12.16 -13.91 13.19
N SER A 166 10.88 -13.61 12.94
CA SER A 166 9.89 -14.63 12.56
C SER A 166 9.91 -14.83 11.05
N PHE A 167 10.06 -16.07 10.61
CA PHE A 167 10.03 -16.44 9.19
C PHE A 167 8.71 -16.02 8.51
N TYR A 168 7.57 -16.25 9.16
CA TYR A 168 6.26 -15.90 8.60
C TYR A 168 6.01 -14.38 8.60
N ALA A 169 6.45 -13.67 9.65
CA ALA A 169 6.30 -12.23 9.71
C ALA A 169 7.14 -11.52 8.64
N ALA A 170 8.29 -12.09 8.29
CA ALA A 170 9.12 -11.55 7.22
C ALA A 170 8.40 -11.56 5.87
N SER A 171 7.71 -12.66 5.54
CA SER A 171 6.90 -12.76 4.32
C SER A 171 5.77 -11.71 4.30
N GLU A 172 5.03 -11.57 5.41
CA GLU A 172 3.93 -10.58 5.52
C GLU A 172 4.42 -9.14 5.37
N TRP A 173 5.58 -8.81 5.95
CA TRP A 173 6.18 -7.48 5.81
C TRP A 173 6.63 -7.20 4.39
N GLY A 174 7.28 -8.18 3.73
CA GLY A 174 7.71 -8.07 2.34
C GLY A 174 6.53 -7.76 1.43
N GLY A 175 5.49 -8.61 1.47
CA GLY A 175 4.30 -8.43 0.62
C GLY A 175 3.59 -7.09 0.85
N THR A 176 3.48 -6.64 2.10
CA THR A 176 2.81 -5.36 2.42
C THR A 176 3.61 -4.16 1.92
N VAL A 177 4.93 -4.15 2.15
CA VAL A 177 5.81 -3.06 1.72
C VAL A 177 5.89 -3.03 0.20
N ASP A 178 6.07 -4.17 -0.46
CA ASP A 178 6.16 -4.25 -1.93
C ASP A 178 4.88 -3.75 -2.62
N MET A 179 3.70 -4.09 -2.07
CA MET A 179 2.43 -3.58 -2.59
C MET A 179 2.35 -2.05 -2.50
N VAL A 180 2.78 -1.49 -1.38
CA VAL A 180 2.79 -0.04 -1.14
C VAL A 180 3.82 0.67 -2.04
N LEU A 181 5.01 0.09 -2.18
CA LEU A 181 6.05 0.63 -3.07
C LEU A 181 5.61 0.59 -4.53
N SER A 182 4.92 -0.47 -4.94
CA SER A 182 4.36 -0.62 -6.30
C SER A 182 3.34 0.48 -6.60
N GLY A 183 2.46 0.81 -5.64
CA GLY A 183 1.46 1.86 -5.79
C GLY A 183 2.02 3.29 -5.82
N THR A 184 3.08 3.53 -5.07
CA THR A 184 3.63 4.89 -4.85
C THR A 184 4.90 5.18 -5.65
N GLY A 185 5.48 4.17 -6.30
CA GLY A 185 6.83 4.24 -6.86
C GLY A 185 7.91 4.52 -5.82
N GLY A 186 7.67 4.12 -4.56
CA GLY A 186 8.55 4.41 -3.41
C GLY A 186 8.64 5.90 -3.04
N ARG A 187 7.63 6.70 -3.38
CA ARG A 187 7.59 8.14 -3.10
C ARG A 187 6.51 8.49 -2.08
N GLY A 188 6.74 9.57 -1.35
CA GLY A 188 5.80 10.06 -0.34
C GLY A 188 5.88 9.27 0.97
N LEU A 189 5.03 9.68 1.91
CA LEU A 189 4.87 9.03 3.20
C LEU A 189 3.59 8.20 3.16
N ILE A 190 3.66 6.95 3.64
CA ILE A 190 2.48 6.10 3.71
C ILE A 190 2.05 5.93 5.17
N PRO A 191 0.81 6.32 5.54
CA PRO A 191 0.31 6.12 6.88
C PRO A 191 0.04 4.64 7.14
N VAL A 192 0.64 4.13 8.22
CA VAL A 192 0.45 2.75 8.67
C VAL A 192 0.18 2.67 10.16
N THR A 193 -0.42 1.58 10.59
CA THR A 193 -0.53 1.18 11.99
C THR A 193 0.25 -0.11 12.18
N LEU A 194 1.17 -0.09 13.15
CA LEU A 194 1.95 -1.25 13.58
C LEU A 194 1.26 -1.91 14.77
N ARG A 195 0.69 -3.11 14.58
CA ARG A 195 -0.10 -3.81 15.59
C ARG A 195 0.55 -5.11 16.03
N ILE A 196 0.65 -5.35 17.34
CA ILE A 196 1.08 -6.64 17.89
C ILE A 196 -0.11 -7.59 17.94
N GLU A 197 -0.05 -8.66 17.16
CA GLU A 197 -0.99 -9.77 17.16
C GLU A 197 -0.41 -10.98 17.92
N GLN A 198 -1.16 -11.52 18.87
CA GLN A 198 -0.80 -12.77 19.53
C GLN A 198 -1.36 -13.94 18.72
N ARG A 199 -0.51 -14.61 17.95
CA ARG A 199 -0.92 -15.79 17.17
C ARG A 199 -0.54 -17.07 17.90
N LYS A 200 -1.38 -18.10 17.72
CA LYS A 200 -1.15 -19.44 18.28
C LYS A 200 -0.70 -20.39 17.17
N ARG A 201 0.33 -21.17 17.41
CA ARG A 201 0.69 -22.32 16.56
C ARG A 201 0.86 -23.56 17.42
N VAL A 202 0.26 -24.65 16.97
CA VAL A 202 0.54 -25.98 17.51
C VAL A 202 1.64 -26.59 16.65
N ALA A 203 2.77 -26.91 17.26
CA ALA A 203 3.86 -27.61 16.60
C ALA A 203 4.38 -28.69 17.55
N ASN A 204 4.55 -29.92 17.06
CA ASN A 204 4.99 -31.07 17.86
C ASN A 204 4.17 -31.28 19.14
N GLY A 205 2.84 -31.13 19.06
CA GLY A 205 1.93 -31.27 20.20
C GLY A 205 1.99 -30.15 21.24
N GLN A 206 2.81 -29.10 21.04
CA GLN A 206 2.90 -27.96 21.93
C GLN A 206 2.29 -26.71 21.29
N THR A 207 1.35 -26.08 22.00
CA THR A 207 0.79 -24.77 21.63
C THR A 207 1.75 -23.67 22.05
N LYS A 208 2.30 -22.94 21.09
CA LYS A 208 3.14 -21.76 21.32
C LYS A 208 2.41 -20.52 20.83
N ASN A 209 2.24 -19.54 21.73
CA ASN A 209 1.79 -18.20 21.37
C ASN A 209 3.01 -17.35 20.99
N PHE A 210 2.93 -16.56 19.93
CA PHE A 210 4.02 -15.67 19.52
C PHE A 210 3.47 -14.33 19.03
N PRO A 211 4.11 -13.21 19.40
CA PRO A 211 3.76 -11.91 18.86
C PRO A 211 4.20 -11.82 17.40
N VAL A 212 3.28 -11.42 16.53
CA VAL A 212 3.51 -11.02 15.14
C VAL A 212 3.21 -9.54 15.04
N VAL A 213 4.06 -8.80 14.33
CA VAL A 213 3.80 -7.39 14.05
C VAL A 213 3.09 -7.33 12.71
N ALA A 214 1.82 -6.94 12.72
CA ALA A 214 1.07 -6.63 11.50
C ALA A 214 1.32 -5.17 11.11
N VAL A 215 1.46 -4.93 9.80
CA VAL A 215 1.55 -3.59 9.21
C VAL A 215 0.26 -3.36 8.43
N GLU A 216 -0.52 -2.36 8.84
CA GLU A 216 -1.83 -2.08 8.26
C GLU A 216 -1.85 -0.66 7.68
N LEU A 217 -2.52 -0.45 6.55
CA LEU A 217 -2.75 0.90 6.02
C LEU A 217 -3.70 1.66 6.96
N ARG A 218 -3.29 2.86 7.38
CA ARG A 218 -4.04 3.66 8.34
C ARG A 218 -4.85 4.74 7.61
N GLY A 219 -6.18 4.66 7.73
CA GLY A 219 -7.11 5.68 7.25
C GLY A 219 -7.11 5.92 5.73
N VAL A 220 -6.48 5.03 4.95
CA VAL A 220 -6.46 5.08 3.49
C VAL A 220 -6.87 3.74 2.92
N THR A 221 -7.65 3.79 1.83
CA THR A 221 -8.05 2.58 1.13
C THR A 221 -6.90 2.07 0.24
N PRO A 222 -6.86 0.76 -0.07
CA PRO A 222 -5.91 0.23 -1.06
C PRO A 222 -5.98 0.98 -2.39
N ARG A 223 -7.19 1.36 -2.84
CA ARG A 223 -7.36 2.18 -4.05
C ARG A 223 -6.58 3.49 -3.95
N GLN A 224 -6.72 4.23 -2.85
CA GLN A 224 -6.00 5.49 -2.64
C GLN A 224 -4.48 5.30 -2.53
N ALA A 225 -4.03 4.23 -1.84
CA ALA A 225 -2.62 3.92 -1.70
C ALA A 225 -1.96 3.53 -3.04
N LEU A 226 -2.73 2.92 -3.95
CA LEU A 226 -2.25 2.45 -5.26
C LEU A 226 -2.39 3.49 -6.38
N THR A 227 -3.14 4.58 -6.17
CA THR A 227 -3.29 5.67 -7.15
C THR A 227 -2.10 6.63 -7.22
N GLY A 228 -1.12 6.49 -6.33
CA GLY A 228 0.09 7.30 -6.31
C GLY A 228 0.44 7.86 -4.92
N PRO A 229 1.50 8.68 -4.82
CA PRO A 229 1.93 9.27 -3.56
C PRO A 229 0.84 10.12 -2.92
N LEU A 230 0.59 9.90 -1.63
CA LEU A 230 -0.38 10.68 -0.87
C LEU A 230 0.17 12.07 -0.52
N PRO A 231 -0.69 13.11 -0.48
CA PRO A 231 -0.31 14.39 0.11
C PRO A 231 0.15 14.22 1.56
N THR A 232 1.22 14.91 1.96
CA THR A 232 1.78 14.79 3.32
C THR A 232 0.76 15.07 4.42
N ALA A 233 -0.16 16.02 4.21
CA ALA A 233 -1.24 16.30 5.16
C ALA A 233 -2.14 15.07 5.39
N VAL A 234 -2.48 14.33 4.33
CA VAL A 234 -3.26 13.08 4.40
C VAL A 234 -2.43 11.96 5.05
N ALA A 235 -1.13 11.92 4.82
CA ALA A 235 -0.27 10.93 5.47
C ALA A 235 -0.15 11.17 6.98
N LEU A 236 -0.03 12.43 7.41
CA LEU A 236 0.04 12.78 8.84
C LEU A 236 -1.31 12.55 9.53
N ASP A 237 -2.38 13.08 8.94
CA ASP A 237 -3.74 12.91 9.43
C ASP A 237 -4.67 12.40 8.31
N PRO A 238 -4.80 11.06 8.17
CA PRO A 238 -5.69 10.46 7.19
C PRO A 238 -7.17 10.61 7.56
N SER A 239 -7.49 11.01 8.80
CA SER A 239 -8.86 11.36 9.17
C SER A 239 -9.28 12.74 8.62
N ALA A 240 -8.30 13.63 8.42
CA ALA A 240 -8.45 14.90 7.74
C ALA A 240 -8.37 14.79 6.21
N ALA A 241 -8.26 13.58 5.65
CA ALA A 241 -8.28 13.38 4.21
C ALA A 241 -9.55 14.02 3.64
N PRO A 242 -9.44 15.02 2.73
CA PRO A 242 -10.62 15.54 2.08
C PRO A 242 -11.29 14.36 1.39
N ARG A 243 -12.56 14.11 1.73
CA ARG A 243 -13.41 13.34 0.82
C ARG A 243 -13.20 14.00 -0.52
N LEU A 244 -12.62 13.27 -1.48
CA LEU A 244 -12.49 13.75 -2.86
C LEU A 244 -13.87 14.28 -3.20
N ALA A 245 -13.98 15.61 -3.30
CA ALA A 245 -15.19 16.22 -3.77
C ALA A 245 -15.32 15.69 -5.19
N LEU A 246 -16.25 14.77 -5.41
CA LEU A 246 -16.79 14.58 -6.74
C LEU A 246 -17.30 15.97 -7.09
N GLU A 247 -16.57 16.70 -7.95
CA GLU A 247 -17.16 17.86 -8.61
C GLU A 247 -18.49 17.36 -9.16
N ALA A 248 -19.61 17.93 -8.69
CA ALA A 248 -20.91 17.59 -9.24
C ALA A 248 -20.77 17.68 -10.75
N ALA A 249 -21.10 16.60 -11.46
CA ALA A 249 -20.96 16.52 -12.91
C ALA A 249 -21.62 17.78 -13.50
N ARG A 250 -20.80 18.73 -13.97
CA ARG A 250 -21.30 19.89 -14.69
C ARG A 250 -21.98 19.34 -15.92
N THR A 251 -23.25 19.68 -16.10
CA THR A 251 -24.02 19.21 -17.24
C THR A 251 -23.38 19.78 -18.49
N ASP A 252 -22.97 18.92 -19.42
CA ASP A 252 -22.44 19.35 -20.71
C ASP A 252 -23.60 19.83 -21.60
N TRP A 253 -23.96 21.10 -21.44
CA TRP A 253 -25.04 21.74 -22.18
C TRP A 253 -24.79 21.76 -23.69
N VAL A 254 -23.52 21.68 -24.12
CA VAL A 254 -23.17 21.64 -25.55
C VAL A 254 -23.48 20.28 -26.14
N ALA A 255 -23.14 19.21 -25.42
CA ALA A 255 -23.52 17.85 -25.82
C ALA A 255 -25.05 17.65 -25.82
N GLU A 256 -25.75 18.17 -24.81
CA GLU A 256 -27.21 18.10 -24.74
C GLU A 256 -27.88 18.86 -25.90
N ALA A 257 -27.37 20.06 -26.24
CA ALA A 257 -27.83 20.84 -27.39
C ALA A 257 -27.56 20.14 -28.74
N ALA A 258 -26.44 19.43 -28.87
CA ALA A 258 -26.12 18.68 -30.08
C ALA A 258 -27.08 17.51 -30.32
N CYS A 259 -27.56 16.88 -29.25
CA CYS A 259 -28.51 15.77 -29.30
C CYS A 259 -29.99 16.22 -29.38
N ALA A 260 -30.28 17.50 -29.23
CA ALA A 260 -31.65 18.02 -29.31
C ALA A 260 -32.21 17.85 -30.73
N LEU A 261 -33.40 17.26 -30.81
CA LEU A 261 -34.07 16.93 -32.08
C LEU A 261 -35.14 17.97 -32.45
N THR A 262 -35.60 18.76 -31.48
CA THR A 262 -36.64 19.77 -31.67
C THR A 262 -36.22 21.13 -31.11
N ILE A 263 -36.91 22.18 -31.55
CA ILE A 263 -36.74 23.54 -31.00
C ILE A 263 -37.13 23.57 -29.52
N ASP A 264 -38.14 22.80 -29.11
CA ASP A 264 -38.57 22.74 -27.70
C ASP A 264 -37.49 22.13 -26.79
N ASP A 265 -36.77 21.10 -27.26
CA ASP A 265 -35.65 20.51 -26.53
C ASP A 265 -34.51 21.52 -26.31
N LEU A 266 -34.23 22.35 -27.33
CA LEU A 266 -33.23 23.43 -27.25
C LEU A 266 -33.68 24.54 -26.28
N GLN A 267 -34.97 24.89 -26.27
CA GLN A 267 -35.51 25.85 -25.30
C GLN A 267 -35.46 25.32 -23.87
N ASP A 268 -35.72 24.03 -23.66
CA ASP A 268 -35.63 23.42 -22.34
C ASP A 268 -34.18 23.33 -21.85
N THR A 269 -33.25 23.01 -22.75
CA THR A 269 -31.80 23.08 -22.48
C THR A 269 -31.39 24.50 -22.08
N TRP A 270 -31.88 25.52 -22.80
CA TRP A 270 -31.64 26.93 -22.48
C TRP A 270 -32.18 27.32 -21.10
N ARG A 271 -33.43 26.97 -20.78
CA ARG A 271 -34.06 27.27 -19.49
C ARG A 271 -33.33 26.58 -18.34
N ARG A 272 -32.85 25.35 -18.56
CA ARG A 272 -32.09 24.58 -17.56
C ARG A 272 -30.69 25.19 -17.33
N ALA A 273 -29.96 25.53 -18.40
CA ALA A 273 -28.68 26.21 -18.30
C ALA A 273 -28.80 27.59 -17.61
N PHE A 274 -29.87 28.33 -17.90
CA PHE A 274 -30.15 29.62 -17.25
C PHE A 274 -30.46 29.46 -15.76
N ARG A 275 -31.30 28.50 -15.37
CA ARG A 275 -31.58 28.20 -13.95
C ARG A 275 -30.36 27.71 -13.19
N ALA A 276 -29.46 27.00 -13.88
CA ALA A 276 -28.19 26.56 -13.32
C ALA A 276 -27.15 27.69 -13.19
N GLY A 277 -27.40 28.86 -13.77
CA GLY A 277 -26.45 29.97 -13.80
C GLY A 277 -25.24 29.72 -14.71
N GLU A 278 -25.33 28.75 -15.61
CA GLU A 278 -24.24 28.32 -16.51
C GLU A 278 -24.46 28.79 -17.96
N LEU A 279 -25.48 29.63 -18.20
CA LEU A 279 -25.73 30.25 -19.49
C LEU A 279 -24.68 31.33 -19.77
N THR A 280 -23.69 30.97 -20.58
CA THR A 280 -22.70 31.91 -21.12
C THR A 280 -23.16 32.48 -22.47
N ASP A 281 -22.60 33.62 -22.88
CA ASP A 281 -22.88 34.22 -24.19
C ASP A 281 -22.54 33.26 -25.35
N ALA A 282 -21.48 32.46 -25.18
CA ALA A 282 -21.07 31.44 -26.15
C ALA A 282 -22.10 30.30 -26.26
N LEU A 283 -22.62 29.81 -25.12
CA LEU A 283 -23.66 28.77 -25.11
C LEU A 283 -24.98 29.29 -25.69
N ALA A 284 -25.35 30.53 -25.39
CA ALA A 284 -26.53 31.16 -25.96
C ALA A 284 -26.43 31.31 -27.50
N ALA A 285 -25.25 31.70 -28.00
CA ALA A 285 -25.00 31.77 -29.44
C ALA A 285 -25.07 30.38 -30.11
N LEU A 286 -24.52 29.34 -29.46
CA LEU A 286 -24.57 27.97 -29.96
C LEU A 286 -26.00 27.43 -30.03
N LEU A 287 -26.78 27.60 -28.96
CA LEU A 287 -28.18 27.17 -28.91
C LEU A 287 -29.01 27.86 -29.99
N LYS A 288 -28.76 29.16 -30.24
CA LYS A 288 -29.41 29.90 -31.31
C LYS A 288 -29.06 29.36 -32.70
N ALA A 289 -27.78 29.12 -32.97
CA ALA A 289 -27.34 28.53 -34.24
C ALA A 289 -27.98 27.16 -34.47
N ARG A 290 -28.08 26.33 -33.41
CA ARG A 290 -28.71 25.02 -33.49
C ARG A 290 -30.22 25.10 -33.75
N CYS A 291 -30.92 26.08 -33.18
CA CYS A 291 -32.34 26.34 -33.51
C CYS A 291 -32.52 26.64 -35.01
N GLU A 292 -31.65 27.48 -35.58
CA GLU A 292 -31.70 27.83 -37.01
C GLU A 292 -31.43 26.60 -37.90
N GLU A 293 -30.52 25.70 -37.50
CA GLU A 293 -30.28 24.43 -38.19
C GLU A 293 -31.47 23.48 -38.13
N VAL A 294 -32.05 23.27 -36.94
CA VAL A 294 -33.22 22.39 -36.76
C VAL A 294 -34.45 22.94 -37.49
N GLU A 295 -34.63 24.26 -37.49
CA GLU A 295 -35.67 24.92 -38.29
C GLU A 295 -35.43 24.70 -39.80
N ALA A 296 -34.19 24.88 -40.27
CA ALA A 296 -33.83 24.64 -41.67
C ALA A 296 -34.01 23.16 -42.09
N GLU A 297 -33.71 22.21 -41.20
CA GLU A 297 -33.94 20.77 -41.40
C GLU A 297 -35.43 20.45 -41.48
N SER A 298 -36.26 21.09 -40.64
CA SER A 298 -37.72 20.91 -40.63
C SER A 298 -38.43 21.46 -41.89
N VAL A 299 -37.79 22.44 -42.57
CA VAL A 299 -38.31 23.07 -43.80
C VAL A 299 -37.81 22.35 -45.06
N ARG A 300 -36.84 21.43 -44.97
CA ARG A 300 -36.40 20.62 -46.12
C ARG A 300 -37.54 19.70 -46.58
N PRO A 301 -38.01 19.81 -47.84
CA PRO A 301 -39.01 18.88 -48.36
C PRO A 301 -38.43 17.46 -48.36
N ALA A 302 -39.14 16.54 -47.71
CA ALA A 302 -38.77 15.13 -47.66
C ALA A 302 -38.48 14.60 -49.06
N ARG A 303 -37.24 14.15 -49.28
CA ARG A 303 -36.87 13.35 -50.46
C ARG A 303 -37.64 12.03 -50.35
N ARG A 304 -38.78 11.96 -51.03
CA ARG A 304 -39.61 10.76 -51.14
C ARG A 304 -38.86 9.72 -51.97
N THR A 305 -38.12 8.84 -51.30
CA THR A 305 -37.89 7.47 -51.75
C THR A 305 -38.56 6.57 -50.72
N ALA A 306 -39.89 6.49 -50.84
CA ALA A 306 -40.65 5.43 -50.20
C ALA A 306 -40.71 4.30 -51.23
N GLU A 307 -39.78 3.35 -51.13
CA GLU A 307 -40.04 2.00 -51.64
C GLU A 307 -41.21 1.43 -50.82
N PRO A 308 -42.19 0.78 -51.46
CA PRO A 308 -43.33 0.22 -50.75
C PRO A 308 -42.85 -0.86 -49.78
N GLN A 309 -43.20 -0.73 -48.49
CA GLN A 309 -42.98 -1.81 -47.53
C GLN A 309 -43.76 -3.05 -47.99
N PRO A 310 -43.16 -4.25 -47.97
CA PRO A 310 -43.87 -5.47 -48.32
C PRO A 310 -45.00 -5.69 -47.32
N VAL A 311 -46.21 -5.88 -47.84
CA VAL A 311 -47.39 -6.24 -47.05
C VAL A 311 -47.24 -7.72 -46.66
N PRO A 312 -47.39 -8.09 -45.37
CA PRO A 312 -47.38 -9.49 -44.96
C PRO A 312 -48.49 -10.28 -45.68
N ASP A 313 -48.22 -11.52 -46.07
CA ASP A 313 -49.27 -12.43 -46.53
C ASP A 313 -50.12 -12.95 -45.36
N GLU A 314 -51.20 -13.69 -45.66
CA GLU A 314 -52.23 -14.10 -44.67
C GLU A 314 -51.70 -14.97 -43.51
N ASP A 315 -50.45 -15.44 -43.55
CA ASP A 315 -49.81 -16.21 -42.49
C ASP A 315 -48.68 -15.46 -41.74
N GLY A 316 -48.46 -14.16 -42.04
CA GLY A 316 -47.63 -13.27 -41.22
C GLY A 316 -46.12 -13.46 -41.32
N ALA A 317 -45.61 -14.04 -42.42
CA ALA A 317 -44.18 -14.16 -42.67
C ALA A 317 -43.65 -12.98 -43.52
N ILE A 318 -42.44 -12.49 -43.20
CA ILE A 318 -41.71 -11.52 -44.02
C ILE A 318 -40.45 -12.23 -44.52
N ASP A 319 -40.21 -12.25 -45.84
CA ASP A 319 -38.99 -12.81 -46.43
C ASP A 319 -37.77 -12.02 -45.94
N ALA A 320 -36.91 -12.66 -45.14
CA ALA A 320 -35.63 -12.12 -44.74
C ALA A 320 -34.56 -12.42 -45.81
N GLU A 321 -33.83 -11.39 -46.26
CA GLU A 321 -32.64 -11.56 -47.08
C GLU A 321 -31.60 -12.43 -46.36
N VAL A 322 -31.15 -13.48 -47.05
CA VAL A 322 -30.05 -14.35 -46.63
C VAL A 322 -28.75 -13.57 -46.80
N ILE A 323 -28.09 -13.24 -45.69
CA ILE A 323 -26.73 -12.71 -45.69
C ILE A 323 -25.78 -13.89 -45.90
N GLU A 324 -25.04 -13.90 -47.01
CA GLU A 324 -24.01 -14.90 -47.28
C GLU A 324 -22.89 -14.84 -46.22
N GLU A 325 -22.50 -16.00 -45.70
CA GLU A 325 -21.43 -16.18 -44.70
C GLU A 325 -20.11 -15.54 -45.17
N ILE A 326 -19.58 -14.61 -44.37
CA ILE A 326 -18.23 -14.08 -44.53
C ILE A 326 -17.27 -15.10 -43.91
N ASP A 327 -16.36 -15.63 -44.73
CA ASP A 327 -15.25 -16.52 -44.32
C ASP A 327 -14.42 -15.89 -43.18
N ASP A 328 -14.34 -16.60 -42.07
CA ASP A 328 -13.59 -16.27 -40.85
C ASP A 328 -12.07 -16.42 -41.09
N PRO A 329 -11.25 -15.35 -41.00
CA PRO A 329 -9.80 -15.47 -41.09
C PRO A 329 -9.24 -15.98 -39.76
N GLY A 330 -8.78 -17.22 -39.78
CA GLY A 330 -8.32 -18.00 -38.64
C GLY A 330 -7.39 -17.30 -37.64
N TRP A 331 -7.63 -17.62 -36.37
CA TRP A 331 -6.76 -17.36 -35.23
C TRP A 331 -5.36 -17.98 -35.43
N PRO A 332 -4.26 -17.26 -35.18
CA PRO A 332 -2.91 -17.83 -35.28
C PRO A 332 -2.60 -18.73 -34.07
N ASP A 333 -2.24 -19.99 -34.37
CA ASP A 333 -1.70 -20.96 -33.43
C ASP A 333 -0.32 -20.53 -32.91
N ASP A 334 -0.14 -20.62 -31.60
CA ASP A 334 1.08 -20.30 -30.84
C ASP A 334 2.02 -21.51 -30.84
N PRO A 335 3.20 -21.46 -31.50
CA PRO A 335 4.10 -22.59 -31.56
C PRO A 335 5.27 -22.37 -30.58
N ASP A 336 5.10 -22.72 -29.30
CA ASP A 336 6.22 -23.10 -28.41
C ASP A 336 5.72 -23.59 -27.03
N ALA A 337 4.92 -24.65 -27.04
CA ALA A 337 4.65 -25.46 -25.84
C ALA A 337 5.03 -26.92 -26.10
N THR A 338 6.33 -27.21 -26.16
CA THR A 338 6.93 -28.46 -25.65
C THR A 338 8.46 -28.44 -25.75
N GLY A 339 9.13 -28.51 -24.60
CA GLY A 339 10.57 -28.66 -24.44
C GLY A 339 10.96 -28.84 -22.98
#